data_AF-A0A3C1NDG0-F1
#
_entry.id   AF-A0A3C1NDG0-F1
#
_cell.length_a   1.000
_cell.length_b   1.000
_cell.length_c   1.000
_cell.angle_alpha   90.00
_cell.angle_beta   90.00
_cell.angle_gamma   90.00
#
_symmetry.space_group_name_H-M   'P 1'
#
loop_
_entity.id
_entity.type
_entity.pdbx_description
1 polymer ?
#
loop_
_entity_poly.entity_id
_entity_poly.type
_entity_poly.pdbx_seq_one_letter_code
_entity_poly.pdbx_strand_id
1 'polypeptide(L)'
;MLDKTSFPYGAGFRSLTREILEPVTLPVRGELPAWLEGALLRTGPSKFEVGTRTYNHWFDGLAMLHRFGFGRGRVTYANRFLMSKAFTAAAETGKITYAEFATDPCRTLFGRVAAIFDPKLTDNCNVNVVGAGGETVAFTETTMPMRFAPGTLATLGVFDYQPPLRGQVSIAHPHYDAARKRHYSYMVEFGLQSRYRLF
;
A
#
# COMPACT_ATOMS: atom_id res chain seq x y z
N MET A 1 25.75 -0.01 -6.65
CA MET A 1 24.34 -0.43 -6.73
C MET A 1 24.30 -1.54 -7.77
N LEU A 2 23.80 -2.74 -7.43
CA LEU A 2 23.76 -3.86 -8.38
C LEU A 2 22.93 -3.48 -9.61
N ASP A 3 23.45 -3.77 -10.80
CA ASP A 3 22.69 -3.58 -12.03
C ASP A 3 21.49 -4.54 -12.04
N LYS A 4 20.31 -4.01 -11.70
CA LYS A 4 19.04 -4.75 -11.69
C LYS A 4 18.65 -5.29 -13.07
N THR A 5 19.38 -5.00 -14.14
CA THR A 5 19.15 -5.57 -15.48
C THR A 5 19.88 -6.88 -15.71
N SER A 6 20.87 -7.22 -14.88
CA SER A 6 21.68 -8.45 -15.01
C SER A 6 21.00 -9.74 -14.56
N PHE A 7 19.81 -9.65 -13.93
CA PHE A 7 19.06 -10.80 -13.45
C PHE A 7 17.68 -10.92 -14.10
N PRO A 8 17.22 -12.14 -14.46
CA PRO A 8 15.95 -12.35 -15.15
C PRO A 8 14.74 -11.84 -14.37
N TYR A 9 14.81 -11.81 -13.03
CA TYR A 9 13.75 -11.33 -12.14
C TYR A 9 13.85 -9.83 -11.81
N GLY A 10 14.91 -9.14 -12.26
CA GLY A 10 15.14 -7.74 -11.94
C GLY A 10 14.05 -6.80 -12.47
N ALA A 11 13.28 -7.23 -13.47
CA ALA A 11 12.08 -6.55 -13.96
C ALA A 11 11.03 -6.34 -12.86
N GLY A 12 10.92 -7.25 -11.88
CA GLY A 12 9.97 -7.14 -10.76
C GLY A 12 10.29 -6.01 -9.76
N PHE A 13 11.49 -5.43 -9.85
CA PHE A 13 11.95 -4.34 -8.97
C PHE A 13 12.23 -3.04 -9.74
N ARG A 14 11.67 -2.92 -10.95
CA ARG A 14 11.68 -1.68 -11.75
C ARG A 14 10.38 -0.93 -11.54
N SER A 15 10.45 0.40 -11.60
CA SER A 15 9.27 1.24 -11.44
C SER A 15 8.29 1.07 -12.59
N LEU A 16 7.02 0.86 -12.25
CA LEU A 16 5.90 1.00 -13.14
C LEU A 16 5.35 2.42 -13.02
N THR A 17 5.67 3.28 -13.98
CA THR A 17 5.28 4.69 -13.95
C THR A 17 3.97 4.99 -14.69
N ARG A 18 3.50 4.06 -15.52
CA ARG A 18 2.28 4.21 -16.31
C ARG A 18 1.06 3.70 -15.53
N GLU A 19 0.10 4.58 -15.32
CA GLU A 19 -1.23 4.22 -14.85
C GLU A 19 -2.17 3.87 -16.01
N ILE A 20 -3.10 2.96 -15.74
CA ILE A 20 -4.19 2.57 -16.64
C ILE A 20 -5.48 2.78 -15.85
N LEU A 21 -6.04 3.98 -15.99
CA LEU A 21 -7.23 4.41 -15.25
C LEU A 21 -8.52 3.85 -15.85
N GLU A 22 -8.57 3.80 -17.19
CA GLU A 22 -9.65 3.16 -17.93
C GLU A 22 -9.33 1.67 -18.13
N PRO A 23 -10.16 0.73 -17.62
CA PRO A 23 -9.84 -0.69 -17.69
C PRO A 23 -9.65 -1.20 -19.12
N VAL A 24 -8.52 -1.85 -19.38
CA VAL A 24 -8.22 -2.48 -20.67
C VAL A 24 -8.57 -3.96 -20.65
N THR A 25 -9.09 -4.50 -21.75
CA THR A 25 -9.31 -5.96 -21.86
C THR A 25 -7.99 -6.66 -22.13
N LEU A 26 -7.66 -7.70 -21.36
CA LEU A 26 -6.46 -8.50 -21.60
C LEU A 26 -6.76 -9.72 -22.47
N PRO A 27 -5.79 -10.20 -23.28
CA PRO A 27 -5.91 -11.47 -23.98
C PRO A 27 -5.91 -12.63 -22.99
N VAL A 28 -6.82 -13.58 -23.19
CA VAL A 28 -6.92 -14.82 -22.41
C VAL A 28 -6.42 -15.98 -23.26
N ARG A 29 -5.55 -16.83 -22.69
CA ARG A 29 -5.15 -18.12 -23.27
C ARG A 29 -5.73 -19.22 -22.39
N GLY A 30 -6.54 -20.12 -22.97
CA GLY A 30 -7.37 -21.06 -22.22
C GLY A 30 -8.78 -20.50 -21.97
N GLU A 31 -9.49 -21.06 -21.01
CA GLU A 31 -10.88 -20.69 -20.70
C GLU A 31 -11.03 -20.27 -19.24
N LEU A 32 -11.72 -19.15 -18.99
CA LEU A 32 -12.08 -18.71 -17.65
C LEU A 32 -13.38 -19.41 -17.21
N PRO A 33 -13.46 -19.93 -15.96
CA PRO A 33 -14.69 -20.55 -15.48
C PRO A 33 -15.87 -19.58 -15.50
N ALA A 34 -17.04 -20.05 -15.94
CA ALA A 34 -18.24 -19.22 -16.08
C ALA A 34 -18.72 -18.61 -14.74
N TRP A 35 -18.41 -19.26 -13.61
CA TRP A 35 -18.75 -18.77 -12.27
C TRP A 35 -17.83 -17.64 -11.79
N LEU A 36 -16.70 -17.39 -12.46
CA LEU A 36 -15.72 -16.40 -12.02
C LEU A 36 -16.19 -14.99 -12.40
N GLU A 37 -16.86 -14.34 -11.45
CA GLU A 37 -17.29 -12.95 -11.54
C GLU A 37 -16.75 -12.15 -10.36
N GLY A 38 -16.41 -10.88 -10.59
CA GLY A 38 -15.92 -9.98 -9.54
C GLY A 38 -14.57 -9.36 -9.88
N ALA A 39 -13.73 -9.13 -8.88
CA ALA A 39 -12.42 -8.55 -9.09
C ALA A 39 -11.38 -9.08 -8.11
N LEU A 40 -10.16 -9.32 -8.61
CA LEU A 40 -8.97 -9.46 -7.79
C LEU A 40 -8.30 -8.10 -7.64
N LEU A 41 -8.20 -7.64 -6.40
CA LEU A 41 -7.50 -6.41 -6.04
C LEU A 41 -6.14 -6.77 -5.41
N ARG A 42 -5.09 -6.08 -5.84
CA ARG A 42 -3.73 -6.23 -5.31
C ARG A 42 -3.15 -4.86 -5.03
N THR A 43 -2.28 -4.76 -4.04
CA THR A 43 -1.38 -3.62 -3.84
C THR A 43 0.05 -4.12 -3.85
N GLY A 44 1.00 -3.24 -4.12
CA GLY A 44 2.41 -3.54 -4.08
C GLY A 44 3.28 -2.31 -4.30
N PRO A 45 4.57 -2.38 -3.92
CA PRO A 45 5.54 -1.34 -4.22
C PRO A 45 5.79 -1.31 -5.74
N SER A 46 5.52 -0.16 -6.37
CA SER A 46 5.59 -0.02 -7.84
C SER A 46 6.44 1.14 -8.31
N LYS A 47 6.91 2.01 -7.42
CA LYS A 47 7.88 3.06 -7.75
C LYS A 47 9.02 3.07 -6.76
N PHE A 48 10.23 2.82 -7.25
CA PHE A 48 11.43 2.55 -6.47
C PHE A 48 12.44 3.72 -6.44
N GLU A 49 12.09 4.85 -7.06
CA GLU A 49 12.90 6.05 -7.09
C GLU A 49 12.06 7.33 -7.14
N VAL A 50 12.61 8.40 -6.57
CA VAL A 50 12.06 9.75 -6.57
C VAL A 50 13.21 10.73 -6.81
N GLY A 51 13.18 11.41 -7.97
CA GLY A 51 14.29 12.25 -8.40
C GLY A 51 15.56 11.42 -8.59
N THR A 52 16.65 11.83 -7.97
CA THR A 52 17.95 11.12 -8.01
C THR A 52 18.12 10.08 -6.91
N ARG A 53 17.14 9.93 -6.01
CA ARG A 53 17.21 8.98 -4.88
C ARG A 53 16.39 7.73 -5.16
N THR A 54 16.96 6.59 -4.80
CA THR A 54 16.29 5.30 -4.83
C THR A 54 15.88 4.89 -3.42
N TYR A 55 14.80 4.12 -3.32
CA TYR A 55 14.46 3.39 -2.11
C TYR A 55 15.43 2.22 -1.88
N ASN A 56 15.79 1.97 -0.62
CA ASN A 56 16.81 1.00 -0.21
C ASN A 56 16.27 -0.42 -0.11
N HIS A 57 14.99 -0.59 0.19
CA HIS A 57 14.36 -1.89 0.40
C HIS A 57 13.11 -2.06 -0.45
N TRP A 58 12.74 -3.30 -0.76
CA TRP A 58 11.57 -3.60 -1.57
C TRP A 58 10.28 -3.06 -0.96
N PHE A 59 10.15 -3.09 0.36
CA PHE A 59 8.98 -2.59 1.11
C PHE A 59 8.83 -1.07 1.09
N ASP A 60 9.82 -0.33 0.61
CA ASP A 60 9.78 1.14 0.62
C ASP A 60 9.17 1.73 -0.65
N GLY A 61 8.99 0.93 -1.71
CA GLY A 61 8.46 1.43 -2.97
C GLY A 61 7.04 1.96 -2.82
N LEU A 62 6.71 3.05 -3.53
CA LEU A 62 5.41 3.70 -3.40
C LEU A 62 4.29 2.78 -3.92
N ALA A 63 3.19 2.73 -3.17
CA ALA A 63 2.05 1.84 -3.38
C ALA A 63 1.34 2.11 -4.70
N MET A 64 1.08 1.04 -5.45
CA MET A 64 0.14 1.03 -6.56
C MET A 64 -0.90 -0.06 -6.35
N LEU A 65 -2.15 0.31 -6.62
CA LEU A 65 -3.27 -0.59 -6.65
C LEU A 65 -3.40 -1.19 -8.05
N HIS A 66 -3.73 -2.47 -8.11
CA HIS A 66 -3.99 -3.21 -9.33
C HIS A 66 -5.34 -3.91 -9.22
N ARG A 67 -6.10 -3.90 -10.31
CA ARG A 67 -7.39 -4.55 -10.43
C ARG A 67 -7.42 -5.47 -11.63
N PHE A 68 -7.80 -6.72 -11.40
CA PHE A 68 -8.20 -7.65 -12.46
C PHE A 68 -9.70 -7.91 -12.32
N GLY A 69 -10.51 -7.35 -13.22
CA GLY A 69 -11.96 -7.55 -13.23
C GLY A 69 -12.35 -8.74 -14.08
N PHE A 70 -13.19 -9.63 -13.56
CA PHE A 70 -13.66 -10.83 -14.24
C PHE A 70 -15.16 -10.76 -14.50
N GLY A 71 -15.56 -11.19 -15.70
CA GLY A 71 -16.97 -11.37 -16.03
C GLY A 71 -17.16 -11.80 -17.49
N ARG A 72 -18.15 -12.67 -17.72
CA ARG A 72 -18.53 -13.16 -19.07
C ARG A 72 -17.33 -13.70 -19.88
N GLY A 73 -16.45 -14.46 -19.22
CA GLY A 73 -15.25 -15.05 -19.85
C GLY A 73 -14.16 -14.04 -20.24
N ARG A 74 -14.24 -12.79 -19.75
CA ARG A 74 -13.25 -11.74 -20.02
C ARG A 74 -12.53 -11.32 -18.74
N VAL A 75 -11.31 -10.82 -18.90
CA VAL A 75 -10.57 -10.14 -17.84
C VAL A 75 -10.20 -8.72 -18.28
N THR A 76 -10.41 -7.75 -17.40
CA THR A 76 -9.96 -6.36 -17.58
C THR A 76 -8.90 -6.01 -16.55
N TYR A 77 -8.00 -5.10 -16.90
CA TYR A 77 -6.93 -4.62 -16.03
C TYR A 77 -6.95 -3.11 -15.89
N ALA A 78 -6.74 -2.64 -14.67
CA ALA A 78 -6.49 -1.23 -14.36
C ALA A 78 -5.46 -1.14 -13.22
N ASN A 79 -4.70 -0.06 -13.19
CA ASN A 79 -3.79 0.25 -12.11
C ASN A 79 -3.73 1.75 -11.83
N ARG A 80 -3.55 2.09 -10.56
CA ARG A 80 -3.47 3.47 -10.09
C ARG A 80 -2.57 3.55 -8.86
N PHE A 81 -1.70 4.55 -8.79
CA PHE A 81 -0.98 4.86 -7.58
C PHE A 81 -1.95 5.20 -6.45
N LEU A 82 -1.65 4.70 -5.25
CA LEU A 82 -2.36 5.12 -4.07
C LEU A 82 -1.92 6.55 -3.73
N MET A 83 -2.86 7.50 -3.75
CA MET A 83 -2.60 8.92 -3.49
C MET A 83 -2.42 9.18 -1.98
N SER A 84 -1.43 8.51 -1.39
CA SER A 84 -0.99 8.71 -0.01
C SER A 84 -0.25 10.03 0.14
N LYS A 85 -0.10 10.54 1.36
CA LYS A 85 0.74 11.71 1.62
C LYS A 85 2.19 11.45 1.22
N ALA A 86 2.68 10.22 1.43
CA ALA A 86 4.01 9.82 0.98
C ALA A 86 4.16 9.93 -0.54
N PHE A 87 3.19 9.42 -1.31
CA PHE A 87 3.21 9.52 -2.78
C PHE A 87 3.08 10.96 -3.27
N THR A 88 2.08 11.69 -2.78
CA THR A 88 1.78 13.07 -3.21
C THR A 88 2.97 13.99 -2.92
N ALA A 89 3.54 13.94 -1.72
CA ALA A 89 4.70 14.75 -1.38
C ALA A 89 5.94 14.38 -2.21
N ALA A 90 6.14 13.09 -2.53
CA ALA A 90 7.21 12.67 -3.42
C ALA A 90 7.02 13.17 -4.86
N ALA A 91 5.78 13.14 -5.37
CA ALA A 91 5.44 13.64 -6.69
C ALA A 91 5.61 15.16 -6.81
N GLU A 92 5.19 15.92 -5.79
CA GLU A 92 5.27 17.38 -5.77
C GLU A 92 6.69 17.91 -5.58
N THR A 93 7.45 17.30 -4.67
CA THR A 93 8.77 17.82 -4.28
C THR A 93 9.93 17.21 -5.05
N GLY A 94 9.70 16.09 -5.75
CA GLY A 94 10.75 15.30 -6.39
C GLY A 94 11.73 14.68 -5.38
N LYS A 95 11.33 14.54 -4.10
CA LYS A 95 12.17 14.00 -3.01
C LYS A 95 11.39 13.01 -2.16
N ILE A 96 12.10 12.01 -1.60
CA ILE A 96 11.56 11.16 -0.53
C ILE A 96 11.41 12.01 0.73
N THR A 97 10.18 12.21 1.20
CA THR A 97 9.83 13.12 2.30
C THR A 97 9.41 12.41 3.58
N TYR A 98 8.84 11.20 3.47
CA TYR A 98 8.47 10.33 4.58
C TYR A 98 9.53 9.26 4.79
N ALA A 99 9.66 8.80 6.04
CA ALA A 99 10.48 7.63 6.34
C ALA A 99 9.66 6.37 6.01
N GLU A 100 10.27 5.48 5.24
CA GLU A 100 9.72 4.16 4.93
C GLU A 100 10.38 3.10 5.83
N PHE A 101 10.18 1.82 5.54
CA PHE A 101 10.71 0.72 6.36
C PHE A 101 12.25 0.75 6.51
N ALA A 102 12.98 1.00 5.41
CA ALA A 102 14.45 1.05 5.44
C ALA A 102 15.04 2.26 4.66
N THR A 103 14.21 3.25 4.34
CA THR A 103 14.65 4.47 3.65
C THR A 103 14.22 5.70 4.44
N ASP A 104 15.21 6.39 5.00
CA ASP A 104 14.98 7.68 5.63
C ASP A 104 15.12 8.85 4.63
N PRO A 105 14.26 9.89 4.76
CA PRO A 105 14.48 11.15 4.07
C PRO A 105 15.78 11.79 4.56
N CYS A 106 16.53 12.46 3.68
CA CYS A 106 17.69 13.25 4.09
C CYS A 106 17.22 14.42 4.95
N ARG A 107 17.25 14.24 6.27
CA ARG A 107 16.89 15.27 7.26
C ARG A 107 18.13 16.08 7.63
N THR A 108 17.97 17.40 7.77
CA THR A 108 18.92 18.26 8.47
C THR A 108 19.03 17.82 9.94
N LEU A 109 20.08 18.23 10.67
CA LEU A 109 20.25 17.92 12.10
C LEU A 109 18.99 18.29 12.91
N PHE A 110 18.42 19.46 12.66
CA PHE A 110 17.15 19.89 13.28
C PHE A 110 15.98 18.98 12.89
N GLY A 111 15.87 18.58 11.62
CA GLY A 111 14.85 17.65 11.15
C GLY A 111 14.96 16.25 11.78
N ARG A 112 16.17 15.79 12.13
CA ARG A 112 16.38 14.53 12.85
C ARG A 112 15.86 14.61 14.28
N VAL A 113 16.18 15.71 14.99
CA VAL A 113 15.69 15.94 16.36
C VAL A 113 14.17 16.07 16.37
N ALA A 114 13.59 16.87 15.46
CA ALA A 114 12.13 17.01 15.35
C ALA A 114 11.42 15.67 15.09
N ALA A 115 12.00 14.78 14.29
CA ALA A 115 11.42 13.47 14.02
C ALA A 115 11.46 12.49 15.20
N ILE A 116 12.28 12.74 16.23
CA ILE A 116 12.22 11.99 17.50
C ILE A 116 10.94 12.36 18.25
N PHE A 117 10.52 13.63 18.17
CA PHE A 117 9.35 14.16 18.88
C PHE A 117 8.05 14.01 18.10
N ASP A 118 8.11 14.01 16.76
CA ASP A 118 6.96 13.80 15.86
C ASP A 118 7.39 12.93 14.66
N PRO A 119 7.46 11.59 14.84
CA PRO A 119 7.78 10.70 13.74
C PRO A 119 6.63 10.71 12.74
N LYS A 120 6.84 11.36 11.58
CA LYS A 120 5.93 11.28 10.44
C LYS A 120 5.88 9.84 9.92
N LEU A 121 4.92 9.07 10.43
CA LEU A 121 4.62 7.72 9.96
C LEU A 121 4.20 7.80 8.49
N THR A 122 4.65 6.83 7.69
CA THR A 122 4.21 6.72 6.29
C THR A 122 2.77 6.19 6.22
N ASP A 123 2.03 6.66 5.23
CA ASP A 123 0.73 6.12 4.82
C ASP A 123 0.85 5.32 3.49
N ASN A 124 2.06 4.92 3.13
CA ASN A 124 2.38 4.09 1.96
C ASN A 124 1.84 2.65 2.10
N CYS A 125 0.55 2.46 1.86
CA CYS A 125 -0.16 1.18 2.02
C CYS A 125 0.10 0.19 0.86
N ASN A 126 1.34 -0.32 0.79
CA ASN A 126 1.83 -1.18 -0.28
C ASN A 126 1.86 -2.69 0.07
N VAL A 127 1.31 -3.11 1.21
CA VAL A 127 1.46 -4.49 1.70
C VAL A 127 0.25 -5.37 1.38
N ASN A 128 -0.96 -4.92 1.72
CA ASN A 128 -2.16 -5.75 1.58
C ASN A 128 -3.44 -4.94 1.29
N VAL A 129 -4.49 -5.62 0.82
CA VAL A 129 -5.83 -5.08 0.60
C VAL A 129 -6.86 -5.98 1.26
N VAL A 130 -7.76 -5.41 2.05
CA VAL A 130 -8.84 -6.14 2.75
C VAL A 130 -10.14 -5.35 2.64
N GLY A 131 -11.27 -6.06 2.54
CA GLY A 131 -12.59 -5.45 2.72
C GLY A 131 -12.91 -5.33 4.20
N ALA A 132 -12.98 -4.12 4.75
CA ALA A 132 -13.20 -3.86 6.17
C ALA A 132 -14.21 -2.73 6.38
N GLY A 133 -15.15 -2.89 7.30
CA GLY A 133 -16.16 -1.86 7.60
C GLY A 133 -17.10 -1.52 6.43
N GLY A 134 -17.27 -2.43 5.46
CA GLY A 134 -18.02 -2.16 4.23
C GLY A 134 -17.21 -1.42 3.14
N GLU A 135 -15.93 -1.15 3.40
CA GLU A 135 -15.05 -0.42 2.48
C GLU A 135 -13.90 -1.31 2.00
N THR A 136 -13.22 -0.89 0.93
CA THR A 136 -11.99 -1.55 0.46
C THR A 136 -10.79 -0.74 0.95
N VAL A 137 -9.90 -1.40 1.68
CA VAL A 137 -8.85 -0.75 2.47
C VAL A 137 -7.50 -1.37 2.15
N ALA A 138 -6.53 -0.53 1.80
CA ALA A 138 -5.12 -0.89 1.66
C ALA A 138 -4.39 -0.69 2.98
N PHE A 139 -3.44 -1.58 3.27
CA PHE A 139 -2.69 -1.60 4.51
C PHE A 139 -1.17 -1.55 4.28
N THR A 140 -0.50 -0.93 5.23
CA THR A 140 0.90 -1.17 5.59
C THR A 140 0.96 -1.45 7.10
N GLU A 141 2.14 -1.43 7.72
CA GLU A 141 2.35 -1.72 9.14
C GLU A 141 2.28 -0.47 10.04
N THR A 142 1.86 0.67 9.48
CA THR A 142 1.51 1.88 10.26
C THR A 142 0.01 1.90 10.59
N THR A 143 -0.40 2.83 11.45
CA THR A 143 -1.79 2.95 11.92
C THR A 143 -2.70 3.76 10.99
N MET A 144 -2.29 4.00 9.74
CA MET A 144 -3.03 4.81 8.77
C MET A 144 -3.39 4.01 7.50
N PRO A 145 -4.23 2.96 7.62
CA PRO A 145 -4.74 2.27 6.45
C PRO A 145 -5.54 3.23 5.55
N MET A 146 -5.55 2.97 4.25
CA MET A 146 -6.15 3.88 3.27
C MET A 146 -7.30 3.24 2.50
N ARG A 147 -8.42 3.95 2.42
CA ARG A 147 -9.60 3.55 1.68
C ARG A 147 -9.44 3.90 0.21
N PHE A 148 -10.00 3.07 -0.66
CA PHE A 148 -10.08 3.36 -2.08
C PHE A 148 -11.35 2.79 -2.71
N ALA A 149 -11.80 3.39 -3.81
CA ALA A 149 -12.93 2.91 -4.58
C ALA A 149 -12.52 1.67 -5.41
N PRO A 150 -13.10 0.48 -5.19
CA PRO A 150 -12.65 -0.75 -5.86
C PRO A 150 -12.93 -0.79 -7.37
N GLY A 151 -13.83 0.08 -7.87
CA GLY A 151 -14.13 0.20 -9.30
C GLY A 151 -13.11 1.02 -10.08
N THR A 152 -12.63 2.13 -9.50
CA THR A 152 -11.77 3.14 -10.17
C THR A 152 -10.37 3.23 -9.59
N LEU A 153 -10.11 2.49 -8.50
CA LEU A 153 -8.90 2.55 -7.69
C LEU A 153 -8.60 3.95 -7.11
N ALA A 154 -9.56 4.87 -7.13
CA ALA A 154 -9.40 6.21 -6.58
C ALA A 154 -9.25 6.16 -5.05
N THR A 155 -8.20 6.79 -4.53
CA THR A 155 -8.00 6.95 -3.09
C THR A 155 -9.10 7.81 -2.47
N LEU A 156 -9.69 7.34 -1.38
CA LEU A 156 -10.78 7.99 -0.66
C LEU A 156 -10.33 8.62 0.68
N GLY A 157 -9.09 8.37 1.09
CA GLY A 157 -8.49 8.92 2.31
C GLY A 157 -8.12 7.84 3.32
N VAL A 158 -7.79 8.26 4.54
CA VAL A 158 -7.49 7.34 5.65
C VAL A 158 -8.77 6.60 6.09
N PHE A 159 -8.61 5.35 6.51
CA PHE A 159 -9.66 4.55 7.15
C PHE A 159 -9.64 4.84 8.65
N ASP A 160 -10.75 5.40 9.16
CA ASP A 160 -10.87 5.80 10.56
C ASP A 160 -11.48 4.66 11.39
N TYR A 161 -10.72 4.16 12.36
CA TYR A 161 -11.25 3.20 13.32
C TYR A 161 -12.23 3.87 14.30
N GLN A 162 -13.34 3.19 14.57
CA GLN A 162 -14.37 3.66 15.51
C GLN A 162 -14.66 2.57 16.57
N PRO A 163 -14.30 2.78 17.84
CA PRO A 163 -13.58 3.94 18.39
C PRO A 163 -12.12 4.02 17.89
N PRO A 164 -11.47 5.19 18.00
CA PRO A 164 -10.06 5.33 17.65
C PRO A 164 -9.17 4.34 18.42
N LEU A 165 -8.32 3.64 17.69
CA LEU A 165 -7.36 2.70 18.25
C LEU A 165 -6.05 3.40 18.62
N ARG A 166 -5.32 2.85 19.60
CA ARG A 166 -4.03 3.39 20.06
C ARG A 166 -2.91 2.40 19.74
N GLY A 167 -1.79 2.92 19.27
CA GLY A 167 -0.59 2.17 18.94
C GLY A 167 0.25 2.95 17.93
N GLN A 168 1.50 2.55 17.75
CA GLN A 168 2.40 3.14 16.76
C GLN A 168 2.59 2.21 15.56
N VAL A 169 2.42 0.90 15.75
CA VAL A 169 2.56 -0.12 14.72
C VAL A 169 1.28 -0.96 14.66
N SER A 170 0.84 -1.26 13.45
CA SER A 170 -0.26 -2.18 13.15
C SER A 170 0.26 -3.32 12.28
N ILE A 171 -0.57 -4.31 12.01
CA ILE A 171 -0.28 -5.33 10.99
C ILE A 171 -1.11 -5.10 9.73
N ALA A 172 -0.56 -5.50 8.58
CA ALA A 172 -1.29 -5.49 7.31
C ALA A 172 -2.10 -6.78 7.05
N HIS A 173 -2.10 -7.72 8.00
CA HIS A 173 -2.68 -9.06 7.85
C HIS A 173 -3.76 -9.34 8.90
N PRO A 174 -4.87 -8.58 8.93
CA PRO A 174 -5.99 -8.91 9.81
C PRO A 174 -6.61 -10.24 9.40
N HIS A 175 -7.03 -11.02 10.39
CA HIS A 175 -7.83 -12.22 10.16
C HIS A 175 -9.31 -11.87 9.99
N TYR A 176 -10.06 -12.68 9.26
CA TYR A 176 -11.52 -12.59 9.17
C TYR A 176 -12.16 -13.88 9.66
N ASP A 177 -13.05 -13.75 10.64
CA ASP A 177 -13.92 -14.82 11.10
C ASP A 177 -15.27 -14.71 10.40
N ALA A 178 -15.52 -15.63 9.47
CA ALA A 178 -16.75 -15.65 8.69
C ALA A 178 -18.00 -16.01 9.52
N ALA A 179 -17.85 -16.81 10.57
CA ALA A 179 -18.98 -17.19 11.43
C ALA A 179 -19.46 -15.99 12.27
N ARG A 180 -18.52 -15.20 12.77
CA ARG A 180 -18.81 -13.98 13.55
C ARG A 180 -18.94 -12.72 12.70
N LYS A 181 -18.55 -12.79 11.42
CA LYS A 181 -18.46 -11.67 10.48
C LYS A 181 -17.62 -10.52 11.02
N ARG A 182 -16.45 -10.83 11.58
CA ARG A 182 -15.56 -9.85 12.24
C ARG A 182 -14.12 -10.01 11.79
N HIS A 183 -13.42 -8.87 11.73
CA HIS A 183 -11.97 -8.89 11.65
C HIS A 183 -11.34 -8.97 13.04
N TYR A 184 -10.18 -9.61 13.10
CA TYR A 184 -9.30 -9.60 14.25
C TYR A 184 -7.93 -9.12 13.83
N SER A 185 -7.37 -8.19 14.59
CA SER A 185 -6.02 -7.66 14.37
C SER A 185 -5.40 -7.24 15.70
N TYR A 186 -4.21 -6.68 15.66
CA TYR A 186 -3.62 -6.02 16.82
C TYR A 186 -2.78 -4.81 16.43
N MET A 187 -2.66 -3.89 17.37
CA MET A 187 -1.67 -2.81 17.33
C MET A 187 -0.65 -2.98 18.45
N VAL A 188 0.57 -2.53 18.21
CA VAL A 188 1.63 -2.46 19.21
C VAL A 188 1.71 -1.02 19.71
N GLU A 189 1.53 -0.85 21.01
CA GLU A 189 1.77 0.40 21.72
C GLU A 189 3.14 0.32 22.41
N PHE A 190 4.13 1.03 21.88
CA PHE A 190 5.45 1.16 22.49
C PHE A 190 5.43 2.21 23.61
N GLY A 191 6.11 1.89 24.71
CA GLY A 191 6.30 2.75 25.87
C GLY A 191 7.29 2.12 26.84
N LEU A 192 7.42 2.65 28.07
CA LEU A 192 8.21 2.01 29.13
C LEU A 192 7.76 0.56 29.39
N GLN A 193 6.48 0.30 29.19
CA GLN A 193 5.89 -1.03 29.10
C GLN A 193 5.12 -1.13 27.79
N SER A 194 5.69 -1.82 26.82
CA SER A 194 5.04 -2.07 25.53
C SER A 194 3.82 -2.99 25.70
N ARG A 195 2.78 -2.77 24.88
CA ARG A 195 1.52 -3.52 24.93
C ARG A 195 1.09 -3.97 23.54
N TYR A 196 0.54 -5.17 23.44
CA TYR A 196 -0.23 -5.63 22.29
C TYR A 196 -1.71 -5.39 22.56
N ARG A 197 -2.38 -4.65 21.68
CA ARG A 197 -3.81 -4.34 21.77
C ARG A 197 -4.55 -5.07 20.67
N LEU A 198 -5.22 -6.16 21.01
CA LEU A 198 -6.07 -6.92 20.10
C LEU A 198 -7.40 -6.18 19.92
N PHE A 199 -7.95 -6.20 18.70
CA PHE A 199 -9.25 -5.62 18.36
C PHE A 199 -9.92 -6.39 17.23
#